data_AF-A0A934LA25-F1
#
_entry.id   AF-A0A934LA25-F1
#
_cell.length_a   1.000
_cell.length_b   1.000
_cell.length_c   1.000
_cell.angle_alpha   90.00
_cell.angle_beta   90.00
_cell.angle_gamma   90.00
#
_symmetry.space_group_name_H-M   'P 1'
#
loop_
_entity.id
_entity.type
_entity.pdbx_description
1 polymer ?
#
loop_
_entity_poly.entity_id
_entity_poly.type
_entity_poly.pdbx_seq_one_letter_code
_entity_poly.pdbx_strand_id
1 'polypeptide(L)'
;KPENLHRFPEIMAGIFYSAIQRITNVYAGDAGRIWKGKPPSAEAVYRFLEFDGVGPKIATMAVNLLARNFKVPFADYYSVDISADSHVRRVFARLGLCAPNAEVGQVVYKARALYPNFPGIMDSPAWEIGRTWCNVHDPKCHACYMKDLCPSAV
;
A
#
# COMPACT_ATOMS: atom_id res chain seq x y z
N LYS A 1 29.56 10.89 -15.99
CA LYS A 1 28.41 9.96 -16.15
C LYS A 1 27.43 10.28 -15.04
N PRO A 2 26.13 10.52 -15.31
CA PRO A 2 25.17 10.81 -14.25
C PRO A 2 25.00 9.58 -13.35
N GLU A 3 24.70 9.84 -12.09
CA GLU A 3 24.43 8.80 -11.10
C GLU A 3 23.11 8.10 -11.43
N ASN A 4 23.06 6.78 -11.24
CA ASN A 4 21.85 6.01 -11.52
C ASN A 4 20.78 6.35 -10.49
N LEU A 5 19.61 6.79 -10.96
CA LEU A 5 18.45 7.10 -10.10
C LEU A 5 17.87 5.86 -9.40
N HIS A 6 18.17 4.65 -9.91
CA HIS A 6 17.67 3.40 -9.36
C HIS A 6 18.70 2.26 -9.47
N ARG A 7 18.63 1.31 -8.53
CA ARG A 7 19.52 0.12 -8.48
C ARG A 7 19.36 -0.85 -9.66
N PHE A 8 18.22 -0.79 -10.36
CA PHE A 8 17.90 -1.59 -11.55
C PHE A 8 17.47 -0.66 -12.70
N PRO A 9 18.40 0.07 -13.32
CA PRO A 9 18.06 1.10 -14.30
C PRO A 9 17.39 0.50 -15.55
N GLU A 10 17.93 -0.59 -16.09
CA GLU A 10 17.41 -1.21 -17.32
C GLU A 10 16.00 -1.78 -17.14
N ILE A 11 15.76 -2.48 -16.03
CA ILE A 11 14.43 -3.04 -15.71
C ILE A 11 13.40 -1.92 -15.55
N MET A 12 13.76 -0.84 -14.83
CA MET A 12 12.85 0.28 -14.63
C MET A 12 12.60 1.09 -15.90
N ALA A 13 13.60 1.22 -16.77
CA ALA A 13 13.43 1.85 -18.08
C ALA A 13 12.44 1.06 -18.94
N GLY A 14 12.55 -0.27 -18.96
CA GLY A 14 11.60 -1.15 -19.65
C GLY A 14 10.17 -1.02 -19.11
N ILE A 15 10.00 -1.10 -17.79
CA ILE A 15 8.69 -0.93 -17.13
C ILE A 15 8.10 0.45 -17.41
N PHE A 16 8.90 1.51 -17.34
CA PHE A 16 8.45 2.87 -17.61
C PHE A 16 7.97 3.01 -19.06
N TYR A 17 8.77 2.50 -20.01
CA TYR A 17 8.41 2.51 -21.42
C TYR A 17 7.09 1.77 -21.67
N SER A 18 6.94 0.55 -21.14
CA SER A 18 5.72 -0.24 -21.35
C SER A 18 4.50 0.39 -20.68
N ALA A 19 4.67 1.04 -19.52
CA ALA A 19 3.60 1.79 -18.87
C ALA A 19 3.09 2.95 -19.75
N ILE A 20 3.99 3.72 -20.37
CA ILE A 20 3.59 4.79 -21.31
C ILE A 20 2.88 4.20 -22.53
N GLN A 21 3.37 3.09 -23.09
CA GLN A 21 2.70 2.40 -24.20
C GLN A 21 1.28 1.96 -23.81
N ARG A 22 1.09 1.40 -22.61
CA ARG A 22 -0.23 0.99 -22.11
C ARG A 22 -1.18 2.19 -21.96
N ILE A 23 -0.70 3.29 -21.37
CA ILE A 23 -1.50 4.53 -21.24
C ILE A 23 -1.92 5.04 -22.63
N THR A 24 -1.02 5.08 -23.59
CA THR A 24 -1.32 5.50 -24.96
C THR A 24 -2.35 4.58 -25.63
N ASN A 25 -2.12 3.26 -25.60
CA ASN A 25 -2.87 2.31 -26.41
C ASN A 25 -4.20 1.88 -25.78
N VAL A 26 -4.26 1.72 -24.45
CA VAL A 26 -5.44 1.23 -23.72
C VAL A 26 -6.27 2.39 -23.16
N TYR A 27 -5.60 3.47 -22.74
CA TYR A 27 -6.23 4.61 -22.09
C TYR A 27 -6.22 5.89 -22.95
N ALA A 28 -5.93 5.76 -24.26
CA ALA A 28 -5.90 6.85 -25.24
C ALA A 28 -5.06 8.07 -24.77
N GLY A 29 -3.93 7.80 -24.13
CA GLY A 29 -3.00 8.81 -23.61
C GLY A 29 -3.42 9.47 -22.30
N ASP A 30 -4.56 9.09 -21.71
CA ASP A 30 -5.10 9.69 -20.48
C ASP A 30 -5.14 8.66 -19.35
N ALA A 31 -4.13 8.71 -18.48
CA ALA A 31 -4.05 7.84 -17.30
C ALA A 31 -5.26 8.00 -16.36
N GLY A 32 -5.93 9.16 -16.35
CA GLY A 32 -7.14 9.40 -15.57
C GLY A 32 -8.27 8.43 -15.90
N ARG A 33 -8.26 7.83 -17.09
CA ARG A 33 -9.23 6.80 -17.49
C ARG A 33 -9.13 5.51 -16.68
N ILE A 34 -8.02 5.25 -15.99
CA ILE A 34 -7.90 4.12 -15.07
C ILE A 34 -8.96 4.20 -13.96
N TRP A 35 -9.24 5.40 -13.43
CA TRP A 35 -10.19 5.62 -12.32
C TRP A 35 -11.37 6.55 -12.69
N LYS A 36 -11.54 6.88 -13.98
CA LYS A 36 -12.64 7.72 -14.46
C LYS A 36 -13.99 7.03 -14.24
N GLY A 37 -14.98 7.80 -13.83
CA GLY A 37 -16.37 7.33 -13.70
C GLY A 37 -16.70 6.61 -12.39
N LYS A 38 -15.86 6.76 -11.36
CA LYS A 38 -16.06 6.12 -10.03
C LYS A 38 -16.19 4.59 -10.13
N PRO A 39 -15.21 3.89 -10.73
CA PRO A 39 -15.28 2.44 -10.83
C PRO A 39 -15.29 1.78 -9.43
N PRO A 40 -15.71 0.51 -9.33
CA PRO A 40 -15.42 -0.30 -8.14
C PRO A 40 -13.94 -0.29 -7.79
N SER A 41 -13.57 -0.33 -6.51
CA SER A 41 -12.14 -0.29 -6.15
C SER A 41 -11.37 -1.49 -6.73
N ALA A 42 -12.00 -2.66 -6.78
CA ALA A 42 -11.45 -3.87 -7.37
C ALA A 42 -11.05 -3.68 -8.84
N GLU A 43 -11.87 -2.97 -9.62
CA GLU A 43 -11.63 -2.69 -11.03
C GLU A 43 -10.42 -1.77 -11.21
N ALA A 44 -10.30 -0.72 -10.39
CA ALA A 44 -9.14 0.17 -10.43
C ALA A 44 -7.86 -0.56 -10.03
N VAL A 45 -7.91 -1.41 -9.00
CA VAL A 45 -6.77 -2.26 -8.58
C VAL A 45 -6.38 -3.21 -9.72
N TYR A 46 -7.37 -3.86 -10.35
CA TYR A 46 -7.13 -4.76 -11.49
C TYR A 46 -6.44 -4.05 -12.64
N ARG A 47 -6.92 -2.87 -13.04
CA ARG A 47 -6.30 -2.05 -14.10
C ARG A 47 -4.85 -1.68 -13.80
N PHE A 48 -4.49 -1.44 -12.54
CA PHE A 48 -3.10 -1.23 -12.15
C PHE A 48 -2.26 -2.51 -12.20
N LEU A 49 -2.83 -3.67 -11.85
CA LEU A 49 -2.14 -4.98 -11.95
C LEU A 49 -1.75 -5.35 -13.39
N GLU A 50 -2.41 -4.77 -14.40
CA GLU A 50 -2.08 -5.01 -15.80
C GLU A 50 -0.85 -4.20 -16.29
N PHE A 51 -0.26 -3.36 -15.45
CA PHE A 51 1.00 -2.69 -15.75
C PHE A 51 2.19 -3.60 -15.39
N ASP A 52 3.19 -3.67 -16.27
CA ASP A 52 4.39 -4.45 -16.01
C ASP A 52 5.10 -3.98 -14.73
N GLY A 53 5.58 -4.93 -13.92
CA GLY A 53 6.24 -4.63 -12.65
C GLY A 53 5.31 -4.18 -11.52
N VAL A 54 4.00 -4.09 -11.75
CA VAL A 54 3.01 -3.75 -10.72
C VAL A 54 2.44 -5.02 -10.09
N GLY A 55 2.94 -5.36 -8.91
CA GLY A 55 2.34 -6.40 -8.06
C GLY A 55 1.17 -5.89 -7.20
N PRO A 56 0.46 -6.77 -6.48
CA PRO A 56 -0.71 -6.42 -5.65
C PRO A 56 -0.47 -5.28 -4.66
N LYS A 57 0.73 -5.23 -4.04
CA LYS A 57 1.14 -4.15 -3.14
C LYS A 57 1.12 -2.79 -3.83
N ILE A 58 1.69 -2.70 -5.04
CA ILE A 58 1.79 -1.44 -5.79
C ILE A 58 0.40 -1.04 -6.30
N ALA A 59 -0.36 -2.00 -6.84
CA ALA A 59 -1.70 -1.75 -7.35
C ALA A 59 -2.65 -1.22 -6.27
N THR A 60 -2.71 -1.86 -5.11
CA THR A 60 -3.56 -1.40 -4.00
C THR A 60 -3.09 -0.04 -3.47
N MET A 61 -1.78 0.18 -3.36
CA MET A 61 -1.24 1.46 -2.90
C MET A 61 -1.59 2.61 -3.85
N ALA A 62 -1.53 2.38 -5.16
CA ALA A 62 -1.92 3.39 -6.15
C ALA A 62 -3.38 3.83 -5.95
N VAL A 63 -4.31 2.87 -5.80
CA VAL A 63 -5.72 3.17 -5.53
C VAL A 63 -5.91 3.84 -4.17
N ASN A 64 -5.17 3.40 -3.15
CA ASN A 64 -5.21 4.00 -1.82
C ASN A 64 -4.78 5.48 -1.82
N LEU A 65 -3.70 5.82 -2.54
CA LEU A 65 -3.24 7.19 -2.72
C LEU A 65 -4.27 8.04 -3.49
N LEU A 66 -4.84 7.50 -4.57
CA LEU A 66 -5.91 8.17 -5.32
C LEU A 66 -7.10 8.51 -4.41
N ALA A 67 -7.55 7.54 -3.61
CA ALA A 67 -8.65 7.71 -2.67
C ALA A 67 -8.32 8.71 -1.55
N ARG A 68 -7.18 8.55 -0.88
CA ARG A 68 -6.87 9.28 0.36
C ARG A 68 -6.25 10.64 0.13
N ASN A 69 -5.30 10.74 -0.80
CA ASN A 69 -4.52 11.96 -1.05
C ASN A 69 -5.19 12.82 -2.12
N PHE A 70 -5.66 12.21 -3.20
CA PHE A 70 -6.26 12.93 -4.33
C PHE A 70 -7.78 13.00 -4.27
N LYS A 71 -8.41 12.39 -3.25
CA LYS A 71 -9.86 12.37 -3.03
C LYS A 71 -10.66 11.87 -4.24
N VAL A 72 -10.06 10.99 -5.04
CA VAL A 72 -10.73 10.35 -6.16
C VAL A 72 -11.84 9.43 -5.60
N PRO A 73 -13.11 9.64 -5.98
CA PRO A 73 -14.20 8.79 -5.54
C PRO A 73 -14.21 7.45 -6.29
N PHE A 74 -14.45 6.37 -5.55
CA PHE A 74 -14.71 5.02 -6.07
C PHE A 74 -16.10 4.57 -5.62
N ALA A 75 -16.68 3.56 -6.27
CA ALA A 75 -17.99 3.02 -5.88
C ALA A 75 -17.95 2.34 -4.50
N ASP A 76 -16.79 1.81 -4.14
CA ASP A 76 -16.48 1.13 -2.89
C ASP A 76 -14.98 1.25 -2.58
N TYR A 77 -14.53 0.78 -1.41
CA TYR A 77 -13.13 0.79 -1.01
C TYR A 77 -12.66 -0.54 -0.40
N TYR A 78 -13.51 -1.57 -0.39
CA TYR A 78 -13.23 -2.83 0.31
C TYR A 78 -12.11 -3.66 -0.34
N SER A 79 -11.83 -3.44 -1.64
CA SER A 79 -10.70 -4.08 -2.35
C SER A 79 -9.42 -3.26 -2.29
N VAL A 80 -9.43 -2.10 -1.63
CA VAL A 80 -8.19 -1.37 -1.32
C VAL A 80 -7.59 -1.97 -0.06
N ASP A 81 -6.69 -2.93 -0.25
CA ASP A 81 -5.96 -3.62 0.80
C ASP A 81 -4.83 -2.80 1.40
N ILE A 82 -4.49 -3.12 2.64
CA ILE A 82 -3.27 -2.66 3.30
C ILE A 82 -2.02 -3.20 2.59
N SER A 83 -0.98 -2.39 2.47
CA SER A 83 0.32 -2.85 1.98
C SER A 83 1.13 -3.41 3.14
N ALA A 84 1.05 -4.71 3.38
CA ALA A 84 1.75 -5.40 4.47
C ALA A 84 3.29 -5.47 4.28
N ASP A 85 3.95 -4.32 4.36
CA ASP A 85 5.41 -4.20 4.31
C ASP A 85 6.07 -4.50 5.67
N SER A 86 7.39 -4.32 5.76
CA SER A 86 8.14 -4.62 6.98
C SER A 86 7.73 -3.75 8.18
N HIS A 87 7.29 -2.50 7.96
CA HIS A 87 6.79 -1.63 9.03
C HIS A 87 5.42 -2.09 9.48
N VAL A 88 4.48 -2.26 8.54
CA VAL A 88 3.10 -2.67 8.83
C VAL A 88 3.07 -4.03 9.52
N ARG A 89 3.80 -5.03 9.00
CA ARG A 89 3.85 -6.38 9.59
C ARG A 89 4.39 -6.34 11.03
N ARG A 90 5.46 -5.58 11.28
CA ARG A 90 6.04 -5.43 12.62
C ARG A 90 5.08 -4.74 13.57
N VAL A 91 4.40 -3.69 13.13
CA VAL A 91 3.42 -2.96 13.94
C VAL A 91 2.22 -3.84 14.25
N PHE A 92 1.66 -4.54 13.27
CA PHE A 92 0.55 -5.47 13.48
C PHE A 92 0.92 -6.59 14.47
N ALA A 93 2.14 -7.14 14.36
CA ALA A 93 2.63 -8.15 15.29
C ALA A 93 2.77 -7.60 16.73
N ARG A 94 3.46 -6.47 16.91
CA ARG A 94 3.73 -5.88 18.24
C ARG A 94 2.47 -5.34 18.92
N LEU A 95 1.48 -4.91 18.14
CA LEU A 95 0.16 -4.53 18.64
C LEU A 95 -0.74 -5.75 18.98
N GLY A 96 -0.27 -6.98 18.75
CA GLY A 96 -1.07 -8.19 18.98
C GLY A 96 -2.19 -8.40 17.98
N LEU A 97 -2.19 -7.69 16.85
CA LEU A 97 -3.19 -7.86 15.79
C LEU A 97 -2.93 -9.12 14.97
N CYS A 98 -1.67 -9.51 14.78
CA CYS A 98 -1.27 -10.72 14.06
C CYS A 98 -0.21 -11.50 14.82
N ALA A 99 -0.04 -12.78 14.47
CA ALA A 99 1.11 -13.55 14.93
C ALA A 99 2.44 -12.89 14.48
N PRO A 100 3.54 -13.01 15.25
CA PRO A 100 4.83 -12.39 14.91
C PRO A 100 5.39 -12.76 13.53
N ASN A 101 5.09 -13.97 13.06
CA ASN A 101 5.54 -14.51 11.77
C ASN A 101 4.43 -14.48 10.70
N ALA A 102 3.37 -13.69 10.89
CA ALA A 102 2.26 -13.65 9.95
C ALA A 102 2.71 -13.33 8.52
N GLU A 103 2.19 -14.10 7.58
CA GLU A 103 2.40 -13.90 6.15
C GLU A 103 1.68 -12.64 5.66
N VAL A 104 2.10 -12.12 4.51
CA VAL A 104 1.49 -10.92 3.87
C VAL A 104 -0.03 -11.09 3.74
N GLY A 105 -0.48 -12.25 3.26
CA GLY A 105 -1.91 -12.54 3.11
C GLY A 105 -2.66 -12.50 4.44
N GLN A 106 -2.08 -13.06 5.51
CA GLN A 106 -2.71 -13.06 6.84
C GLN A 106 -2.89 -11.65 7.40
N VAL A 107 -1.92 -10.76 7.17
CA VAL A 107 -2.03 -9.35 7.58
C VAL A 107 -3.10 -8.62 6.76
N VAL A 108 -3.19 -8.89 5.46
CA VAL A 108 -4.25 -8.34 4.60
C VAL A 108 -5.63 -8.79 5.05
N TYR A 109 -5.83 -10.10 5.28
CA TYR A 109 -7.11 -10.61 5.78
C TYR A 109 -7.45 -10.08 7.17
N LYS A 110 -6.46 -9.90 8.04
CA LYS A 110 -6.69 -9.28 9.36
C LYS A 110 -7.14 -7.84 9.23
N ALA A 111 -6.52 -7.06 8.35
CA ALA A 111 -6.95 -5.69 8.06
C ALA A 111 -8.39 -5.66 7.49
N ARG A 112 -8.73 -6.58 6.59
CA ARG A 112 -10.12 -6.74 6.10
C ARG A 112 -11.11 -7.05 7.21
N ALA A 113 -10.74 -7.91 8.17
CA ALA A 113 -11.60 -8.23 9.30
C ALA A 113 -11.76 -7.05 10.28
N LEU A 114 -10.70 -6.26 10.50
CA LEU A 114 -10.72 -5.10 11.40
C LEU A 114 -11.53 -3.93 10.82
N TYR A 115 -11.43 -3.69 9.51
CA TYR A 115 -12.16 -2.61 8.86
C TYR A 115 -12.55 -2.98 7.41
N PRO A 116 -13.66 -3.71 7.22
CA PRO A 116 -14.01 -4.31 5.93
C PRO A 116 -14.38 -3.30 4.86
N ASN A 117 -14.86 -2.12 5.25
CA ASN A 117 -15.27 -1.08 4.29
C ASN A 117 -14.08 -0.43 3.57
N PHE A 118 -12.91 -0.34 4.22
CA PHE A 118 -11.71 0.23 3.61
C PHE A 118 -10.42 -0.22 4.34
N PRO A 119 -9.95 -1.46 4.13
CA PRO A 119 -8.81 -2.04 4.85
C PRO A 119 -7.52 -1.21 4.73
N GLY A 120 -7.27 -0.65 3.54
CA GLY A 120 -6.09 0.16 3.21
C GLY A 120 -5.99 1.49 3.97
N ILE A 121 -7.03 1.92 4.68
CA ILE A 121 -6.96 3.13 5.51
C ILE A 121 -5.92 2.99 6.63
N MET A 122 -5.72 1.77 7.13
CA MET A 122 -4.77 1.46 8.21
C MET A 122 -3.31 1.49 7.77
N ASP A 123 -3.05 1.53 6.46
CA ASP A 123 -1.69 1.49 5.90
C ASP A 123 -0.80 2.64 6.39
N SER A 124 -1.18 3.88 6.08
CA SER A 124 -0.44 5.07 6.49
C SER A 124 -0.20 5.17 8.01
N PRO A 125 -1.20 5.01 8.91
CA PRO A 125 -0.93 5.09 10.34
C PRO A 125 -0.03 3.94 10.83
N ALA A 126 -0.21 2.70 10.34
CA ALA A 126 0.65 1.59 10.73
C ALA A 126 2.10 1.79 10.23
N TRP A 127 2.26 2.30 9.01
CA TRP A 127 3.56 2.63 8.44
C TRP A 127 4.24 3.78 9.22
N GLU A 128 3.48 4.83 9.55
CA GLU A 128 3.96 5.95 10.36
C GLU A 128 4.43 5.49 11.74
N ILE A 129 3.63 4.66 12.43
CA ILE A 129 4.05 4.06 13.71
C ILE A 129 5.38 3.32 13.54
N GLY A 130 5.44 2.47 12.51
CA GLY A 130 6.59 1.62 12.24
C GLY A 130 7.84 2.40 11.87
N ARG A 131 7.72 3.55 11.21
CA ARG A 131 8.84 4.38 10.78
C ARG A 131 9.32 5.34 11.86
N THR A 132 8.42 5.86 12.68
CA THR A 132 8.73 6.95 13.62
C THR A 132 9.11 6.46 15.01
N TRP A 133 8.39 5.45 15.54
CA TRP A 133 8.59 4.99 16.93
C TRP A 133 8.91 3.50 17.02
N CYS A 134 8.17 2.66 16.30
CA CYS A 134 8.27 1.21 16.40
C CYS A 134 9.38 0.67 15.50
N ASN A 135 10.62 1.09 15.76
CA ASN A 135 11.81 0.66 15.02
C ASN A 135 12.15 -0.81 15.29
N VAL A 136 12.92 -1.42 14.38
CA VAL A 136 13.35 -2.83 14.53
C VAL A 136 14.16 -3.00 15.83
N HIS A 137 15.14 -2.11 16.01
CA HIS A 137 15.96 -1.99 17.21
C HIS A 137 15.60 -0.69 17.93
N ASP A 138 15.64 -0.71 19.26
CA ASP A 138 15.37 0.45 20.12
C ASP A 138 14.05 1.19 19.81
N PRO A 139 12.88 0.54 20.03
CA PRO A 139 11.60 1.19 19.79
C PRO A 139 11.38 2.32 20.80
N LYS A 140 10.94 3.49 20.32
CA LYS A 140 10.62 4.66 21.14
C LYS A 140 9.23 4.56 21.74
N CYS A 141 8.97 3.47 22.48
CA CYS A 141 7.64 3.11 23.00
C CYS A 141 7.03 4.22 23.87
N HIS A 142 7.82 4.87 24.72
CA HIS A 142 7.37 5.98 25.58
C HIS A 142 6.77 7.17 24.80
N ALA A 143 7.20 7.38 23.56
CA ALA A 143 6.72 8.48 22.69
C ALA A 143 5.69 8.01 21.65
N CYS A 144 5.40 6.72 21.57
CA CYS A 144 4.45 6.16 20.62
C CYS A 144 3.02 6.36 21.14
N TYR A 145 2.12 6.88 20.31
CA TYR A 145 0.72 7.09 20.70
C TYR A 145 -0.06 5.78 20.95
N MET A 146 0.50 4.62 20.59
CA MET A 146 -0.08 3.31 20.89
C MET A 146 0.46 2.68 22.18
N LYS A 147 1.34 3.36 22.94
CA LYS A 147 2.03 2.81 24.11
C LYS A 147 1.07 2.09 25.07
N ASP A 148 0.01 2.78 25.47
CA ASP A 148 -0.91 2.30 26.51
C ASP A 148 -1.78 1.12 26.05
N LEU A 149 -1.84 0.87 24.74
CA LEU A 149 -2.60 -0.22 24.12
C LEU A 149 -1.69 -1.34 23.57
N CYS A 150 -0.37 -1.12 23.53
CA CYS A 150 0.56 -2.02 22.86
C CYS A 150 1.10 -3.06 23.85
N PRO A 151 0.80 -4.36 23.68
CA PRO A 151 1.26 -5.41 24.59
C PRO A 151 2.78 -5.64 24.53
N SER A 152 3.47 -5.10 23.51
CA SER A 152 4.92 -5.20 23.35
C SER A 152 5.66 -3.90 23.72
N ALA A 153 4.98 -2.90 24.31
CA ALA A 153 5.64 -1.68 24.75
C ALA A 153 6.55 -1.95 25.96
N VAL A 154 7.73 -1.35 25.94
CA VAL A 154 8.73 -1.36 27.03
C VAL A 154 9.12 0.06 27.43
#